data_AF-A0A933ZHT8-F1
#
_entry.id   AF-A0A933ZHT8-F1
#
_cell.length_a   1.000
_cell.length_b   1.000
_cell.length_c   1.000
_cell.angle_alpha   90.00
_cell.angle_beta   90.00
_cell.angle_gamma   90.00
#
_symmetry.space_group_name_H-M   'P 1'
#
loop_
_entity.id
_entity.type
_entity.pdbx_description
1 polymer ?
#
loop_
_entity_poly.entity_id
_entity_poly.type
_entity_poly.pdbx_seq_one_letter_code
_entity_poly.pdbx_strand_id
1 'polypeptide(L)'
;MQLTPGVHWVRMFHAEAQGSTTANEALVDNVESVDLQSHMADFAWPRIEAYCSTRLFLLLQDQLDVSQALATMAQWSTTNEDRMRAALVARGASASHAEKLVCLVPLAFGRPILARLGVSYSDTAVVIRRGDQESTISLLDEPIYVEALRLAQSCGQCGGVDPTLFRQISVLSAEIDAVNNALSAGVKVENMRFKPLVLYWSEAD
;
A
#
# COMPACT_ATOMS: atom_id res chain seq x y z
N MET A 1 -1.46 18.64 -15.07
CA MET A 1 -2.40 17.58 -14.68
C MET A 1 -2.22 17.22 -13.21
N GLN A 2 -3.27 17.29 -12.40
CA GLN A 2 -3.31 16.67 -11.08
C GLN A 2 -3.97 15.29 -11.21
N LEU A 3 -3.29 14.24 -10.75
CA LEU A 3 -3.85 12.89 -10.67
C LEU A 3 -4.61 12.75 -9.35
N THR A 4 -5.71 12.01 -9.37
CA THR A 4 -6.36 11.61 -8.12
C THR A 4 -5.50 10.58 -7.37
N PRO A 5 -5.73 10.34 -6.08
CA PRO A 5 -5.08 9.22 -5.41
C PRO A 5 -5.48 7.88 -6.04
N GLY A 6 -4.51 6.99 -6.24
CA GLY A 6 -4.73 5.64 -6.77
C GLY A 6 -3.77 5.25 -7.89
N VAL A 7 -4.17 4.23 -8.65
CA VAL A 7 -3.43 3.71 -9.80
C VAL A 7 -4.03 4.28 -11.08
N HIS A 8 -3.18 4.87 -11.90
CA HIS A 8 -3.52 5.50 -13.17
C HIS A 8 -2.78 4.82 -14.32
N TRP A 9 -3.50 4.55 -15.40
CA TRP A 9 -2.93 3.98 -16.62
C TRP A 9 -2.70 5.10 -17.61
N VAL A 10 -1.46 5.31 -18.01
CA VAL A 10 -1.13 6.28 -19.06
C VAL A 10 -0.78 5.53 -20.34
N ARG A 11 -1.49 5.86 -21.41
CA ARG A 11 -1.20 5.38 -22.76
C ARG A 11 -0.76 6.55 -23.61
N MET A 12 0.39 6.41 -24.26
CA MET A 12 0.87 7.34 -25.26
C MET A 12 1.14 6.59 -26.56
N PHE A 13 0.62 7.11 -27.66
CA PHE A 13 0.82 6.55 -28.99
C PHE A 13 1.15 7.66 -29.99
N HIS A 14 2.31 7.54 -30.63
CA HIS A 14 2.71 8.40 -31.73
C HIS A 14 3.02 7.53 -32.96
N ALA A 15 2.58 7.96 -34.14
CA ALA A 15 2.91 7.31 -35.39
C ALA A 15 3.17 8.33 -36.50
N GLU A 16 4.20 8.07 -37.31
CA GLU A 16 4.54 8.86 -38.48
C GLU A 16 4.61 7.99 -39.74
N ALA A 17 4.30 8.61 -40.87
CA ALA A 17 4.55 8.07 -42.20
C ALA A 17 4.85 9.23 -43.16
N GLN A 18 5.81 9.04 -44.06
CA GLN A 18 6.13 10.04 -45.10
C GLN A 18 6.45 11.44 -44.53
N GLY A 19 7.11 11.48 -43.37
CA GLY A 19 7.44 12.74 -42.69
C GLY A 19 6.25 13.50 -42.11
N SER A 20 5.07 12.87 -41.99
CA SER A 20 3.87 13.43 -41.39
C SER A 20 3.35 12.57 -40.25
N THR A 21 2.86 13.21 -39.18
CA THR A 21 2.20 12.53 -38.07
C THR A 21 0.85 11.99 -38.52
N THR A 22 0.64 10.69 -38.34
CA THR A 22 -0.60 9.98 -38.69
C THR A 22 -1.46 9.70 -37.47
N ALA A 23 -0.86 9.57 -36.29
CA ALA A 23 -1.55 9.45 -35.02
C ALA A 23 -0.69 10.05 -33.90
N ASN A 24 -1.34 10.73 -32.96
CA ASN A 24 -0.72 11.23 -31.74
C ASN A 24 -1.79 11.26 -30.64
N GLU A 25 -1.72 10.36 -29.67
CA GLU A 25 -2.75 10.15 -28.65
C GLU A 25 -2.11 10.03 -27.27
N ALA A 26 -2.64 10.77 -26.30
CA ALA A 26 -2.32 10.66 -24.89
C ALA A 26 -3.59 10.41 -24.06
N LEU A 27 -3.68 9.25 -23.43
CA LEU A 27 -4.77 8.90 -22.53
C LEU A 27 -4.30 8.69 -21.09
N VAL A 28 -5.15 9.06 -20.14
CA VAL A 28 -5.06 8.70 -18.72
C VAL A 28 -6.36 8.01 -18.34
N ASP A 29 -6.27 6.79 -17.83
CA ASP A 29 -7.42 5.93 -17.53
C ASP A 29 -8.40 5.76 -18.70
N ASN A 30 -7.84 5.67 -19.91
CA ASN A 30 -8.57 5.62 -21.18
C ASN A 30 -9.39 6.87 -21.52
N VAL A 31 -9.14 7.99 -20.83
CA VAL A 31 -9.72 9.30 -21.15
C VAL A 31 -8.63 10.19 -21.76
N GLU A 32 -8.95 10.93 -22.81
CA GLU A 32 -8.02 11.87 -23.44
C GLU A 32 -7.53 12.91 -22.43
N SER A 33 -6.21 13.05 -22.34
CA SER A 33 -5.58 14.04 -21.45
C SER A 33 -5.05 15.21 -22.26
N VAL A 34 -5.75 16.35 -22.19
CA VAL A 34 -5.38 17.58 -22.93
C VAL A 34 -3.95 18.03 -22.60
N ASP A 35 -3.55 17.93 -21.33
CA ASP A 35 -2.22 18.32 -20.87
C ASP A 35 -1.14 17.44 -21.49
N LEU A 36 -1.28 16.11 -21.39
CA LEU A 36 -0.29 15.19 -21.97
C LEU A 36 -0.31 15.23 -23.49
N GLN A 37 -1.48 15.41 -24.10
CA GLN A 37 -1.64 15.55 -25.54
C GLN A 37 -0.87 16.76 -26.06
N SER A 38 -0.92 17.89 -25.34
CA SER A 38 -0.17 19.10 -25.69
C SER A 38 1.34 18.85 -25.60
N HIS A 39 1.80 18.22 -24.53
CA HIS A 39 3.23 17.86 -24.39
C HIS A 39 3.71 16.87 -25.44
N MET A 40 2.88 15.89 -25.82
CA MET A 40 3.21 14.95 -26.90
C MET A 40 3.25 15.64 -28.26
N ALA A 41 2.39 16.63 -28.53
CA ALA A 41 2.42 17.39 -29.77
C ALA A 41 3.67 18.27 -29.89
N ASP A 42 4.13 18.83 -28.78
CA ASP A 42 5.31 19.69 -28.72
C ASP A 42 6.64 18.89 -28.67
N PHE A 43 6.57 17.58 -28.46
CA PHE A 43 7.76 16.73 -28.39
C PHE A 43 8.45 16.63 -29.75
N ALA A 44 9.78 16.71 -29.76
CA ALA A 44 10.60 16.61 -30.97
C ALA A 44 10.72 15.15 -31.43
N TRP A 45 9.64 14.59 -31.96
CA TRP A 45 9.63 13.24 -32.50
C TRP A 45 10.62 13.10 -33.67
N PRO A 46 11.37 11.98 -33.75
CA PRO A 46 12.25 11.74 -34.88
C PRO A 46 11.45 11.65 -36.18
N ARG A 47 11.73 12.55 -37.12
CA ARG A 47 11.11 12.50 -38.45
C ARG A 47 11.80 11.48 -39.33
N ILE A 48 11.05 10.51 -39.82
CA ILE A 48 11.54 9.49 -40.74
C ILE A 48 10.61 9.33 -41.96
N GLU A 49 11.17 8.96 -43.10
CA GLU A 49 10.39 8.75 -44.34
C GLU A 49 9.57 7.45 -44.30
N ALA A 50 10.11 6.42 -43.66
CA ALA A 50 9.42 5.16 -43.42
C ALA A 50 8.34 5.31 -42.34
N TYR A 51 7.42 4.34 -42.28
CA TYR A 51 6.47 4.27 -41.17
C TYR A 51 7.19 3.94 -39.86
N CYS A 52 6.96 4.72 -38.81
CA CYS A 52 7.28 4.34 -37.43
C CYS A 52 6.11 4.59 -36.50
N SER A 53 6.13 3.86 -35.39
CA SER A 53 5.23 4.13 -34.29
C SER A 53 5.86 3.81 -32.95
N THR A 54 5.60 4.66 -31.96
CA THR A 54 6.00 4.50 -30.57
C THR A 54 4.76 4.33 -29.71
N ARG A 55 4.74 3.28 -28.89
CA ARG A 55 3.71 3.07 -27.87
C ARG A 55 4.37 3.00 -26.50
N LEU A 56 3.86 3.80 -25.57
CA LEU A 56 4.25 3.73 -24.17
C LEU A 56 3.00 3.46 -23.33
N PHE A 57 3.12 2.47 -22.45
CA PHE A 57 2.14 2.16 -21.42
C PHE A 57 2.84 2.33 -20.07
N LEU A 58 2.32 3.26 -19.26
CA LEU A 58 2.82 3.50 -17.90
C LEU A 58 1.72 3.22 -16.90
N LEU A 59 2.13 2.76 -15.74
CA LEU A 59 1.30 2.66 -14.56
C LEU A 59 1.85 3.68 -13.55
N LEU A 60 1.08 4.72 -13.27
CA LEU A 60 1.39 5.70 -12.25
C LEU A 60 0.61 5.32 -11.00
N GLN A 61 1.26 5.29 -9.84
CA GLN A 61 0.59 4.98 -8.59
C GLN A 61 0.89 6.06 -7.58
N ASP A 62 -0.16 6.65 -7.01
CA ASP A 62 -0.03 7.51 -5.85
C ASP A 62 0.22 6.65 -4.62
N GLN A 63 1.23 7.06 -3.84
CA GLN A 63 1.72 6.39 -2.64
C GLN A 63 2.36 5.01 -2.85
N LEU A 64 3.13 4.62 -1.84
CA LEU A 64 3.72 3.29 -1.74
C LEU A 64 2.62 2.25 -1.49
N ASP A 65 2.57 1.20 -2.31
CA ASP A 65 1.62 0.10 -2.11
C ASP A 65 2.01 -0.82 -0.94
N VAL A 66 1.08 -1.67 -0.48
CA VAL A 66 1.34 -2.59 0.64
C VAL A 66 2.46 -3.58 0.32
N SER A 67 2.56 -4.06 -0.92
CA SER A 67 3.61 -5.03 -1.30
C SER A 67 5.01 -4.40 -1.23
N GLN A 68 5.15 -3.17 -1.69
CA GLN A 68 6.36 -2.36 -1.58
C GLN A 68 6.67 -2.01 -0.12
N ALA A 69 5.64 -1.76 0.69
CA ALA A 69 5.77 -1.54 2.13
C ALA A 69 6.33 -2.78 2.81
N LEU A 70 5.82 -3.97 2.52
CA LEU A 70 6.27 -5.23 3.12
C LEU A 70 7.79 -5.44 2.94
N ALA A 71 8.30 -5.23 1.72
CA ALA A 71 9.73 -5.37 1.45
C ALA A 71 10.57 -4.41 2.29
N THR A 72 10.10 -3.18 2.48
CA THR A 72 10.76 -2.17 3.32
C THR A 72 10.67 -2.58 4.79
N MET A 73 9.47 -2.86 5.28
CA MET A 73 9.24 -3.22 6.68
C MET A 73 10.03 -4.46 7.11
N ALA A 74 10.16 -5.45 6.23
CA ALA A 74 10.95 -6.65 6.51
C ALA A 74 12.44 -6.37 6.71
N GLN A 75 13.01 -5.49 5.87
CA GLN A 75 14.41 -5.05 6.01
C GLN A 75 14.68 -4.32 7.32
N TRP A 76 13.67 -3.63 7.86
CA TRP A 76 13.76 -2.82 9.07
C TRP A 76 13.05 -3.46 10.28
N SER A 77 12.67 -4.74 10.19
CA SER A 77 11.86 -5.46 11.19
C SER A 77 12.51 -5.58 12.57
N THR A 78 13.82 -5.38 12.68
CA THR A 78 14.57 -5.37 13.95
C THR A 78 14.81 -3.97 14.50
N THR A 79 14.28 -2.93 13.85
CA THR A 79 14.45 -1.53 14.24
C THR A 79 13.17 -0.96 14.83
N ASN A 80 13.24 0.25 15.41
CA ASN A 80 12.05 0.90 15.96
C ASN A 80 11.12 1.46 14.86
N GLU A 81 9.86 1.66 15.20
CA GLU A 81 8.82 2.14 14.28
C GLU A 81 9.19 3.47 13.60
N ASP A 82 9.87 4.39 14.31
CA ASP A 82 10.32 5.67 13.76
C ASP A 82 11.23 5.51 12.53
N ARG A 83 12.20 4.60 12.61
CA ARG A 83 13.11 4.33 11.49
C ARG A 83 12.38 3.65 10.34
N MET A 84 11.43 2.77 10.64
CA MET A 84 10.59 2.14 9.63
C MET A 84 9.72 3.16 8.89
N ARG A 85 9.08 4.09 9.62
CA ARG A 85 8.34 5.21 9.03
C ARG A 85 9.24 6.08 8.16
N ALA A 86 10.40 6.47 8.66
CA ALA A 86 11.36 7.27 7.89
C ALA A 86 11.81 6.57 6.61
N ALA A 87 12.01 5.25 6.65
CA ALA A 87 12.36 4.45 5.48
C ALA A 87 11.22 4.40 4.45
N LEU A 88 9.96 4.26 4.88
CA LEU A 88 8.79 4.30 3.99
C LEU A 88 8.62 5.69 3.34
N VAL A 89 8.81 6.77 4.11
CA VAL A 89 8.76 8.14 3.59
C VAL A 89 9.86 8.39 2.56
N ALA A 90 11.08 7.93 2.83
CA ALA A 90 12.20 8.03 1.88
C ALA A 90 11.94 7.28 0.56
N ARG A 91 10.96 6.37 0.53
CA ARG A 91 10.53 5.62 -0.67
C ARG A 91 9.28 6.20 -1.34
N GLY A 92 8.78 7.34 -0.87
CA GLY A 92 7.69 8.08 -1.51
C GLY A 92 6.32 7.96 -0.84
N ALA A 93 6.23 7.35 0.34
CA ALA A 93 5.01 7.45 1.15
C ALA A 93 4.92 8.84 1.81
N SER A 94 3.70 9.39 1.92
CA SER A 94 3.45 10.51 2.84
C SER A 94 3.67 10.08 4.29
N ALA A 95 3.85 11.05 5.20
CA ALA A 95 4.02 10.75 6.62
C ALA A 95 2.80 10.03 7.21
N SER A 96 1.59 10.51 6.88
CA SER A 96 0.32 9.90 7.29
C SER A 96 0.17 8.48 6.72
N HIS A 97 0.52 8.28 5.45
CA HIS A 97 0.49 6.96 4.82
C HIS A 97 1.49 5.98 5.44
N ALA A 98 2.71 6.44 5.74
CA ALA A 98 3.73 5.63 6.42
C ALA A 98 3.30 5.22 7.84
N GLU A 99 2.66 6.12 8.59
CA GLU A 99 2.06 5.81 9.90
C GLU A 99 1.01 4.70 9.79
N LYS A 100 0.07 4.84 8.84
CA LYS A 100 -0.95 3.82 8.60
C LYS A 100 -0.35 2.48 8.20
N LEU A 101 0.65 2.45 7.32
CA LEU A 101 1.34 1.22 6.90
C LEU A 101 1.99 0.50 8.09
N VAL A 102 2.74 1.21 8.92
CA VAL A 102 3.43 0.62 10.07
C VAL A 102 2.46 0.04 11.10
N CYS A 103 1.27 0.63 11.27
CA CYS A 103 0.27 0.11 12.21
C CYS A 103 -0.60 -1.01 11.60
N LEU A 104 -1.14 -0.81 10.40
CA LEU A 104 -2.19 -1.67 9.84
C LEU A 104 -1.64 -2.93 9.18
N VAL A 105 -0.45 -2.86 8.58
CA VAL A 105 0.14 -4.02 7.90
C VAL A 105 0.49 -5.14 8.88
N PRO A 106 1.21 -4.91 10.00
CA PRO A 106 1.49 -5.97 10.96
C PRO A 106 0.23 -6.52 11.59
N LEU A 107 -0.74 -5.64 11.88
CA LEU A 107 -2.04 -6.02 12.42
C LEU A 107 -2.74 -7.05 11.53
N ALA A 108 -2.86 -6.74 10.23
CA ALA A 108 -3.49 -7.63 9.25
C ALA A 108 -2.74 -8.96 9.09
N PHE A 109 -1.41 -8.96 9.24
CA PHE A 109 -0.58 -10.17 9.17
C PHE A 109 -0.65 -11.03 10.46
N GLY A 110 -0.85 -10.40 11.62
CA GLY A 110 -0.98 -11.09 12.90
C GLY A 110 -2.33 -11.79 13.07
N ARG A 111 -3.42 -11.17 12.61
CA ARG A 111 -4.79 -11.66 12.86
C ARG A 111 -5.11 -13.07 12.32
N PRO A 112 -4.58 -13.53 11.16
CA PRO A 112 -4.69 -14.92 10.75
C PRO A 112 -4.05 -15.91 11.75
N ILE A 113 -2.96 -15.52 12.43
CA ILE A 113 -2.34 -16.34 13.47
C ILE A 113 -3.25 -16.37 14.72
N LEU A 114 -3.75 -15.22 15.15
CA LEU A 114 -4.63 -15.09 16.31
C LEU A 114 -5.91 -15.92 16.16
N ALA A 115 -6.52 -15.89 14.97
CA ALA A 115 -7.71 -16.68 14.66
C ALA A 115 -7.46 -18.19 14.82
N ARG A 116 -6.28 -18.68 14.41
CA ARG A 116 -5.87 -20.09 14.57
C ARG A 116 -5.61 -20.48 16.03
N LEU A 117 -5.33 -19.52 16.89
CA LEU A 117 -5.15 -19.71 18.34
C LEU A 117 -6.48 -19.61 19.12
N GLY A 118 -7.61 -19.40 18.44
CA GLY A 118 -8.90 -19.17 19.10
C GLY A 118 -9.01 -17.83 19.83
N VAL A 119 -8.17 -16.86 19.46
CA VAL A 119 -8.22 -15.49 19.99
C VAL A 119 -9.18 -14.66 19.14
N SER A 120 -10.06 -13.92 19.80
CA SER A 120 -11.01 -12.99 19.16
C SER A 120 -10.53 -11.54 19.25
N TYR A 121 -10.85 -10.74 18.25
CA TYR A 121 -10.45 -9.34 18.13
C TYR A 121 -11.60 -8.50 17.55
N SER A 122 -11.48 -7.17 17.67
CA SER A 122 -12.45 -6.24 17.07
C SER A 122 -12.08 -5.93 15.61
N ASP A 123 -13.06 -5.86 14.74
CA ASP A 123 -12.91 -5.33 13.38
C ASP A 123 -12.98 -3.79 13.34
N THR A 124 -13.11 -3.15 14.50
CA THR A 124 -13.06 -1.71 14.65
C THR A 124 -11.82 -1.26 15.40
N ALA A 125 -11.39 -0.03 15.10
CA ALA A 125 -10.36 0.68 15.83
C ALA A 125 -10.85 2.07 16.25
N VAL A 126 -10.39 2.52 17.39
CA VAL A 126 -10.55 3.89 17.88
C VAL A 126 -9.34 4.68 17.37
N VAL A 127 -9.59 5.69 16.53
CA VAL A 127 -8.56 6.60 16.03
C VAL A 127 -8.60 7.88 16.84
N ILE A 128 -7.46 8.25 17.40
CA ILE A 128 -7.23 9.54 18.06
C ILE A 128 -6.38 10.39 17.12
N ARG A 129 -6.96 11.48 16.61
CA ARG A 129 -6.26 12.46 15.78
C ARG A 129 -5.69 13.60 16.63
N ARG A 130 -4.77 14.39 16.05
CA ARG A 130 -4.28 15.63 16.70
C ARG A 130 -5.47 16.50 17.12
N GLY A 131 -5.50 16.90 18.39
CA GLY A 131 -6.63 17.65 18.98
C GLY A 131 -7.63 16.80 19.77
N ASP A 132 -7.28 15.54 20.10
CA ASP A 132 -8.09 14.58 20.88
C ASP A 132 -9.47 14.27 20.27
N GLN A 133 -9.60 14.44 18.96
CA GLN A 133 -10.80 13.98 18.26
C GLN A 133 -10.77 12.46 18.13
N GLU A 134 -11.60 11.81 18.94
CA GLU A 134 -11.82 10.38 18.91
C GLU A 134 -12.87 10.02 17.85
N SER A 135 -12.56 9.03 17.00
CA SER A 135 -13.53 8.44 16.08
C SER A 135 -13.33 6.94 16.01
N THR A 136 -14.42 6.18 15.93
CA THR A 136 -14.33 4.74 15.63
C THR A 136 -14.38 4.53 14.12
N ILE A 137 -13.45 3.73 13.61
CA ILE A 137 -13.42 3.29 12.20
C ILE A 137 -13.61 1.78 12.12
N SER A 138 -14.16 1.32 11.00
CA SER A 138 -14.09 -0.07 10.58
C SER A 138 -12.74 -0.32 9.92
N LEU A 139 -12.01 -1.34 10.37
CA LEU A 139 -10.75 -1.74 9.72
C LEU A 139 -11.01 -2.29 8.31
N LEU A 140 -12.20 -2.85 8.05
CA LEU A 140 -12.59 -3.32 6.72
C LEU A 140 -12.90 -2.19 5.72
N ASP A 141 -13.03 -0.95 6.20
CA ASP A 141 -13.18 0.23 5.35
C ASP A 141 -11.83 0.90 5.05
N GLU A 142 -10.73 0.48 5.69
CA GLU A 142 -9.38 1.02 5.46
C GLU A 142 -8.65 0.22 4.36
N PRO A 143 -8.35 0.84 3.19
CA PRO A 143 -7.80 0.12 2.04
C PRO A 143 -6.46 -0.59 2.32
N ILE A 144 -5.60 0.03 3.14
CA ILE A 144 -4.30 -0.54 3.53
C ILE A 144 -4.51 -1.84 4.31
N TYR A 145 -5.45 -1.85 5.26
CA TYR A 145 -5.72 -3.03 6.07
C TYR A 145 -6.32 -4.15 5.23
N VAL A 146 -7.30 -3.83 4.38
CA VAL A 146 -7.95 -4.81 3.48
C VAL A 146 -6.92 -5.47 2.57
N GLU A 147 -6.07 -4.69 1.93
CA GLU A 147 -5.04 -5.22 1.03
C GLU A 147 -3.97 -6.02 1.80
N ALA A 148 -3.53 -5.54 2.95
CA ALA A 148 -2.60 -6.28 3.80
C ALA A 148 -3.19 -7.61 4.28
N LEU A 149 -4.48 -7.65 4.63
CA LEU A 149 -5.16 -8.88 5.06
C LEU A 149 -5.28 -9.87 3.90
N ARG A 150 -5.61 -9.39 2.69
CA ARG A 150 -5.64 -10.21 1.48
C ARG A 150 -4.28 -10.83 1.20
N LEU A 151 -3.20 -10.04 1.29
CA LEU A 151 -1.82 -10.52 1.12
C LEU A 151 -1.43 -11.53 2.19
N ALA A 152 -1.75 -11.26 3.45
CA ALA A 152 -1.52 -12.18 4.57
C ALA A 152 -2.21 -13.54 4.36
N GLN A 153 -3.46 -13.54 3.90
CA GLN A 153 -4.23 -14.75 3.60
C GLN A 153 -3.70 -15.53 2.38
N SER A 154 -2.98 -14.86 1.47
CA SER A 154 -2.33 -15.51 0.33
C SER A 154 -1.03 -16.25 0.70
N CYS A 155 -0.56 -16.14 1.95
CA CYS A 155 0.71 -16.74 2.38
C CYS A 155 0.76 -18.25 2.11
N GLY A 156 1.83 -18.70 1.45
CA GLY A 156 2.03 -20.11 1.10
C GLY A 156 1.28 -20.58 -0.14
N GLN A 157 0.53 -19.70 -0.82
CA GLN A 157 -0.05 -19.97 -2.14
C GLN A 157 0.95 -19.61 -3.25
N CYS A 158 0.80 -20.23 -4.43
CA CYS A 158 1.63 -19.89 -5.59
C CYS A 158 1.43 -18.41 -5.97
N GLY A 159 2.52 -17.62 -6.01
CA GLY A 159 2.44 -16.17 -6.25
C GLY A 159 1.97 -15.34 -5.05
N GLY A 160 1.77 -15.96 -3.88
CA GLY A 160 1.43 -15.29 -2.63
C GLY A 160 2.67 -14.83 -1.84
N VAL A 161 2.43 -14.28 -0.65
CA VAL A 161 3.49 -13.81 0.24
C VAL A 161 4.37 -14.98 0.73
N ASP A 162 5.69 -14.78 0.72
CA ASP A 162 6.66 -15.74 1.26
C ASP A 162 6.44 -15.98 2.77
N PRO A 163 6.46 -17.23 3.26
CA PRO A 163 6.25 -17.53 4.68
C PRO A 163 7.25 -16.87 5.65
N THR A 164 8.48 -16.60 5.20
CA THR A 164 9.50 -15.90 6.01
C THR A 164 9.11 -14.44 6.15
N LEU A 165 8.74 -13.80 5.04
CA LEU A 165 8.25 -12.43 5.03
C LEU A 165 6.98 -12.29 5.89
N PHE A 166 6.03 -13.21 5.74
CA PHE A 166 4.83 -13.25 6.56
C PHE A 166 5.17 -13.26 8.06
N ARG A 167 6.10 -14.14 8.47
CA ARG A 167 6.54 -14.23 9.86
C ARG A 167 7.17 -12.92 10.33
N GLN A 168 8.10 -12.36 9.57
CA GLN A 168 8.80 -11.12 9.90
C GLN A 168 7.85 -9.95 10.12
N ILE A 169 6.78 -9.86 9.33
CA ILE A 169 5.79 -8.80 9.45
C ILE A 169 4.82 -9.07 10.59
N SER A 170 4.38 -10.32 10.77
CA SER A 170 3.41 -10.68 11.82
C SER A 170 3.94 -10.41 13.24
N VAL A 171 5.25 -10.56 13.47
CA VAL A 171 5.86 -10.31 14.80
C VAL A 171 5.91 -8.83 15.17
N LEU A 172 5.68 -7.92 14.22
CA LEU A 172 5.59 -6.48 14.49
C LEU A 172 4.21 -6.08 15.04
N SER A 173 3.24 -7.01 15.06
CA SER A 173 1.90 -6.73 15.58
C SER A 173 1.89 -6.67 17.11
N ALA A 174 1.36 -5.58 17.66
CA ALA A 174 1.15 -5.43 19.09
C ALA A 174 0.20 -6.50 19.67
N GLU A 175 -0.80 -6.97 18.91
CA GLU A 175 -1.69 -8.05 19.35
C GLU A 175 -0.93 -9.38 19.44
N ILE A 176 -0.03 -9.65 18.50
CA ILE A 176 0.83 -10.84 18.52
C ILE A 176 1.82 -10.78 19.67
N ASP A 177 2.45 -9.62 19.90
CA ASP A 177 3.34 -9.42 21.04
C ASP A 177 2.63 -9.67 22.38
N ALA A 178 1.43 -9.12 22.55
CA ALA A 178 0.61 -9.35 23.74
C ALA A 178 0.27 -10.84 23.95
N VAL A 179 -0.10 -11.56 22.88
CA VAL A 179 -0.37 -13.01 22.96
C VAL A 179 0.90 -13.81 23.27
N ASN A 180 2.03 -13.47 22.66
CA ASN A 180 3.32 -14.11 22.93
C ASN A 180 3.74 -13.92 24.39
N ASN A 181 3.54 -12.72 24.95
CA ASN A 181 3.80 -12.42 26.35
C ASN A 181 2.88 -13.23 27.28
N ALA A 182 1.59 -13.35 26.95
CA ALA A 182 0.64 -14.16 27.71
C ALA A 182 1.00 -15.67 27.70
N LEU A 183 1.36 -16.20 26.52
CA LEU A 183 1.82 -17.59 26.37
C LEU A 183 3.10 -17.85 27.18
N SER A 184 4.05 -16.92 27.15
CA SER A 184 5.30 -17.01 27.90
C SER A 184 5.07 -17.01 29.42
N ALA A 185 4.01 -16.34 29.88
CA ALA A 185 3.55 -16.37 31.27
C ALA A 185 2.73 -17.64 31.62
N GLY A 186 2.59 -18.60 30.70
CA GLY A 186 1.84 -19.84 30.91
C GLY A 186 0.32 -19.68 30.81
N VAL A 187 -0.17 -18.55 30.31
CA VAL A 187 -1.61 -18.29 30.16
C VAL A 187 -2.16 -19.03 28.94
N LYS A 188 -3.31 -19.68 29.10
CA LYS A 188 -4.08 -20.21 27.96
C LYS A 188 -4.74 -19.04 27.23
N VAL A 189 -4.37 -18.84 25.97
CA VAL A 189 -4.87 -17.72 25.15
C VAL A 189 -6.15 -18.04 24.37
N GLU A 190 -6.56 -19.31 24.33
CA GLU A 190 -7.81 -19.72 23.71
C GLU A 190 -8.99 -18.98 24.38
N ASN A 191 -9.86 -18.37 23.58
CA ASN A 191 -10.97 -17.51 24.01
C ASN A 191 -10.56 -16.16 24.62
N MET A 192 -9.30 -15.74 24.52
CA MET A 192 -8.95 -14.34 24.79
C MET A 192 -9.67 -13.41 23.82
N ARG A 193 -9.96 -12.20 24.28
CA ARG A 193 -10.61 -11.17 23.48
C ARG A 193 -9.87 -9.85 23.59
N PHE A 194 -9.37 -9.37 22.45
CA PHE A 194 -8.87 -8.01 22.35
C PHE A 194 -10.02 -7.00 22.33
N LYS A 195 -9.82 -5.87 23.01
CA LYS A 195 -10.64 -4.68 22.84
C LYS A 195 -10.32 -4.01 21.49
N PRO A 196 -11.18 -3.11 20.99
CA PRO A 196 -10.81 -2.27 19.85
C PRO A 196 -9.45 -1.62 20.06
N LEU A 197 -8.63 -1.63 19.00
CA LEU A 197 -7.31 -1.02 19.02
C LEU A 197 -7.43 0.50 19.11
N VAL A 198 -6.47 1.13 19.77
CA VAL A 198 -6.33 2.58 19.79
C VAL A 198 -5.19 2.94 18.85
N LEU A 199 -5.49 3.72 17.81
CA LEU A 199 -4.56 4.18 16.79
C LEU A 199 -4.34 5.68 16.94
N TYR A 200 -3.08 6.10 16.95
CA TYR A 200 -2.71 7.52 16.97
C TYR A 200 -2.22 7.91 15.59
N TRP A 201 -3.00 8.73 14.88
CA TRP A 201 -2.66 9.18 13.53
C TRP A 201 -2.48 10.69 13.49
N SER A 202 -1.44 11.13 12.78
CA SER A 202 -1.37 12.51 12.29
C SER A 202 -2.51 12.77 11.29
N GLU A 203 -2.92 14.03 11.11
CA GLU A 203 -4.09 14.39 10.28
C GLU A 203 -4.03 13.77 8.86
N ALA A 204 -5.21 13.64 8.24
CA ALA A 204 -5.29 13.23 6.84
C ALA A 204 -4.76 14.36 5.94
N ASP A 205 -3.86 13.99 5.02
CA ASP A 205 -3.46 14.87 3.90
C ASP A 205 -4.68 15.20 3.01
#